data_AF-A0A1G3IDW2-F1
#
_entry.id   AF-A0A1G3IDW2-F1
#
_cell.length_a   1.000
_cell.length_b   1.000
_cell.length_c   1.000
_cell.angle_alpha   90.00
_cell.angle_beta   90.00
_cell.angle_gamma   90.00
#
_symmetry.space_group_name_H-M   'P 1'
#
loop_
_entity.id
_entity.type
_entity.pdbx_description
1 polymer ?
#
loop_
_entity_poly.entity_id
_entity_poly.type
_entity_poly.pdbx_seq_one_letter_code
_entity_poly.pdbx_strand_id
1 'polypeptide(L)' 'MKKSAVNLGDRFIKVYNKKIVWVVSHFLEVDDVIPHALLVQEGASNRKITLSIPALQDASIYKKLEALPPA' A
#
# COMPACT_ATOMS: atom_id res chain seq x y z
N MET A 1 9.26 17.92 4.40
CA MET A 1 9.17 16.45 4.33
C MET A 1 7.77 16.07 3.88
N LYS A 2 7.58 15.56 2.66
CA LYS A 2 6.25 15.16 2.19
C LYS A 2 5.81 13.92 2.97
N LYS A 3 4.96 14.13 3.98
CA LYS A 3 4.18 13.08 4.64
C LYS A 3 3.38 12.42 3.52
N SER A 4 3.89 11.30 3.00
CA SER A 4 3.20 10.57 1.94
C SER A 4 2.02 9.88 2.60
N ALA A 5 0.91 10.61 2.68
CA ALA A 5 -0.36 10.06 3.11
C ALA A 5 -0.66 8.87 2.19
N VAL A 6 -0.77 7.68 2.79
CA VAL A 6 -1.29 6.51 2.11
C VAL A 6 -2.78 6.74 1.95
N ASN A 7 -3.29 6.66 0.73
CA ASN A 7 -4.69 6.87 0.38
C ASN A 7 -5.31 5.55 -0.12
N LEU A 8 -6.63 5.47 -0.07
CA LEU A 8 -7.36 4.39 -0.74
C LEU A 8 -7.07 4.40 -2.24
N GLY A 9 -6.90 3.23 -2.84
CA GLY A 9 -6.53 3.06 -4.23
C GLY A 9 -5.04 3.28 -4.54
N ASP A 10 -4.22 3.72 -3.57
CA ASP A 10 -2.78 3.78 -3.77
C ASP A 10 -2.22 2.39 -4.07
N ARG A 11 -1.26 2.37 -5.00
CA ARG A 11 -0.62 1.14 -5.46
C ARG A 11 0.80 1.08 -4.91
N PHE A 12 1.17 -0.08 -4.39
CA PHE A 12 2.49 -0.33 -3.81
C PHE A 12 3.06 -1.61 -4.39
N ILE A 13 4.38 -1.63 -4.55
CA ILE A 13 5.13 -2.84 -4.88
C ILE A 13 6.12 -3.14 -3.77
N LYS A 14 6.41 -4.42 -3.52
CA LYS A 14 7.55 -4.78 -2.67
C LYS A 14 8.84 -4.49 -3.41
N VAL A 15 9.80 -3.84 -2.77
CA VAL A 15 11.10 -3.53 -3.37
C VAL A 15 11.80 -4.80 -3.87
N TYR A 16 11.73 -5.87 -3.07
CA TYR A 16 12.30 -7.18 -3.38
C TYR A 16 11.47 -8.01 -4.39
N ASN A 17 10.21 -7.64 -4.64
CA ASN A 17 9.36 -8.33 -5.60
C ASN A 17 8.44 -7.34 -6.34
N LYS A 18 8.96 -6.82 -7.46
CA LYS A 18 8.28 -5.84 -8.30
C LYS A 18 7.14 -6.40 -9.15
N LYS A 19 6.93 -7.73 -9.15
CA LYS A 19 5.89 -8.38 -9.97
C LYS A 19 4.49 -8.30 -9.34
N ILE A 20 4.42 -8.05 -8.03
CA ILE A 20 3.17 -8.03 -7.29
C ILE A 20 2.85 -6.59 -6.93
N VAL A 21 1.77 -6.08 -7.50
CA VAL A 21 1.19 -4.79 -7.14
C VAL A 21 0.10 -5.01 -6.11
N TRP A 22 0.20 -4.27 -5.01
CA TRP A 22 -0.74 -4.24 -3.91
C TRP A 22 -1.50 -2.91 -3.94
N VAL A 23 -2.81 -2.97 -3.94
CA VAL A 23 -3.70 -1.81 -3.95
C VAL A 23 -4.31 -1.65 -2.57
N VAL A 24 -4.22 -0.47 -1.99
CA VAL A 24 -4.87 -0.15 -0.72
C VAL A 24 -6.38 -0.18 -0.95
N SER A 25 -7.06 -1.14 -0.30
CA SER A 25 -8.48 -1.36 -0.48
C SER A 25 -9.29 -0.72 0.65
N HIS A 26 -8.86 -0.86 1.89
CA HIS A 26 -9.54 -0.33 3.07
C HIS A 26 -8.52 0.02 4.15
N PHE A 27 -8.82 1.02 4.98
CA PHE A 27 -8.12 1.23 6.25
C PHE A 27 -8.84 0.44 7.34
N LEU A 28 -8.06 -0.19 8.22
CA LEU A 28 -8.58 -0.89 9.37
C LEU A 28 -8.46 0.05 10.57
N GLU A 29 -9.61 0.49 11.07
CA GLU A 29 -9.75 1.13 12.37
C GLU A 29 -9.81 0.03 13.42
N VAL A 30 -8.64 -0.39 13.88
CA VAL A 30 -8.50 -1.23 15.06
C VAL A 30 -8.17 -0.29 16.22
N ASP A 31 -8.58 -0.58 17.45
CA ASP A 31 -8.21 0.15 18.69
C ASP A 31 -6.69 0.11 19.00
N ASP A 32 -5.89 -0.14 17.98
CA ASP A 32 -4.46 -0.25 18.02
C ASP A 32 -3.82 1.12 17.75
N VAL A 33 -2.68 1.36 18.36
CA VAL A 33 -1.98 2.66 18.29
C VAL A 33 -1.46 2.95 16.87
N ILE A 34 -1.32 1.89 16.06
CA ILE A 34 -0.77 1.97 14.70
C ILE A 34 -1.88 1.73 13.67
N PRO A 35 -2.09 2.66 12.73
CA PRO A 35 -3.07 2.47 11.67
C PRO A 35 -2.64 1.37 10.71
N HIS A 36 -3.59 0.55 10.28
CA HIS A 36 -3.39 -0.53 9.34
C HIS A 36 -4.25 -0.35 8.09
N ALA A 37 -3.80 -0.92 6.98
CA ALA A 37 -4.52 -1.01 5.73
C ALA A 37 -4.63 -2.46 5.27
N LEU A 38 -5.77 -2.79 4.69
CA LEU A 38 -5.95 -3.99 3.89
C LEU A 38 -5.54 -3.68 2.45
N LEU A 39 -4.61 -4.46 1.92
CA LEU A 39 -4.20 -4.40 0.53
C LEU A 39 -4.67 -5.64 -0.21
N VAL A 40 -5.05 -5.44 -1.47
CA VAL A 40 -5.44 -6.50 -2.40
C VAL A 40 -4.47 -6.53 -3.56
N GLN A 41 -4.15 -7.71 -4.07
CA GLN A 41 -3.28 -7.82 -5.24
C GLN A 41 -4.02 -7.34 -6.51
N GLU A 42 -3.40 -6.44 -7.26
CA GLU A 42 -3.89 -5.99 -8.58
C GLU A 42 -3.92 -7.19 -9.55
N GLY A 43 -5.06 -7.43 -10.19
CA GLY A 43 -5.27 -8.59 -11.08
C GLY A 43 -5.54 -9.92 -10.37
N ALA A 44 -5.49 -9.99 -9.04
CA ALA A 44 -5.80 -11.19 -8.28
C ALA A 44 -6.49 -10.86 -6.94
N SER A 45 -7.79 -10.57 -7.00
CA SER A 45 -8.61 -10.14 -5.85
C SER A 45 -8.68 -11.16 -4.70
N ASN A 46 -8.28 -12.41 -4.93
CA ASN A 46 -8.28 -13.46 -3.93
C ASN A 46 -7.10 -13.33 -2.95
N ARG A 47 -6.06 -12.59 -3.31
CA ARG A 47 -4.88 -12.39 -2.46
C ARG A 47 -4.98 -11.04 -1.74
N LYS A 48 -5.11 -11.11 -0.42
CA LYS A 48 -5.25 -9.94 0.47
C LYS A 48 -4.21 -10.01 1.58
N ILE A 49 -3.68 -8.87 1.99
CA ILE A 49 -2.74 -8.75 3.12
C ILE A 49 -3.10 -7.53 3.97
N THR A 50 -2.84 -7.61 5.27
CA THR A 50 -2.95 -6.46 6.17
C THR A 50 -1.54 -5.94 6.47
N LEU A 51 -1.34 -4.64 6.35
CA LEU A 51 -0.06 -3.99 6.66
C LEU A 51 -0.29 -2.70 7.43
N SER A 52 0.66 -2.37 8.30
CA SER A 52 0.67 -1.08 8.97
C SER A 52 1.02 0.04 7.99
N ILE A 53 0.41 1.22 8.16
CA ILE A 53 0.72 2.39 7.33
C ILE A 53 2.21 2.77 7.39
N PRO A 54 2.89 2.73 8.56
CA PRO A 54 4.33 2.98 8.63
C PRO A 54 5.15 2.02 7.75
N ALA A 55 4.76 0.73 7.67
CA ALA A 55 5.46 -0.21 6.80
C ALA A 55 5.28 0.12 5.31
N LEU A 56 4.12 0.62 4.88
CA LEU A 56 3.89 1.08 3.50
C LEU A 56 4.67 2.35 3.16
N GLN A 57 4.98 3.17 4.17
CA GLN A 57 5.79 4.37 4.02
C GLN A 57 7.30 4.07 4.05
N ASP A 58 7.70 2.86 4.44
CA ASP A 58 9.09 2.42 4.40
C ASP A 58 9.52 2.09 2.96
N ALA A 59 10.24 3.04 2.35
CA ALA A 59 10.77 2.94 1.00
C ALA A 59 11.78 1.80 0.78
N SER A 60 12.32 1.20 1.85
CA SER A 60 13.18 0.01 1.76
C SER A 60 12.38 -1.28 1.54
N ILE A 61 11.11 -1.30 1.96
CA ILE A 61 10.23 -2.47 1.90
C ILE A 61 9.20 -2.32 0.78
N TYR A 62 8.52 -1.16 0.72
CA TYR A 62 7.47 -0.86 -0.24
C TYR A 62 7.76 0.43 -1.00
N LYS A 63 7.51 0.40 -2.30
CA LYS A 63 7.55 1.59 -3.15
C LYS A 63 6.15 1.89 -3.64
N LYS A 64 5.67 3.11 -3.37
CA LYS A 64 4.42 3.63 -3.96
C LYS A 64 4.63 3.80 -5.48
N LEU A 65 3.70 3.25 -6.27
CA LEU A 65 3.59 3.53 -7.69
C LEU A 65 2.78 4.82 -7.82
N GLU A 66 3.43 5.91 -8.22
CA GLU A 66 2.71 7.11 -8.62
C GLU A 66 1.83 6.76 -9.82
N ALA A 67 0.56 7.13 -9.77
CA ALA A 67 -0.27 7.11 -10.96
C ALA A 67 0.43 8.02 -11.98
N LEU A 68 0.87 7.43 -13.10
CA LEU A 68 1.41 8.19 -14.22
C LEU A 68 0.46 9.37 -14.48
N PRO A 69 0.95 10.62 -14.49
CA PRO A 69 0.12 11.72 -14.96
C PRO A 69 -0.31 11.39 -16.40
N PRO A 70 -1.56 11.65 -16.79
CA PRO A 70 -1.94 11.57 -18.19
C PRO A 70 -1.03 12.53 -18.97
N ALA A 71 -0.38 12.00 -20.00
CA ALA A 71 0.45 12.75 -20.95
C ALA A 71 -0.39 13.75 -21.76
#